data_AF-A0A948SXQ8-F1
#
_entry.id   AF-A0A948SXQ8-F1
#
_cell.length_a   1.000
_cell.length_b   1.000
_cell.length_c   1.000
_cell.angle_alpha   90.00
_cell.angle_beta   90.00
_cell.angle_gamma   90.00
#
_symmetry.space_group_name_H-M   'P 1'
#
loop_
_entity.id
_entity.type
_entity.pdbx_description
1 polymer ?
#
loop_
_entity_poly.entity_id
_entity_poly.type
_entity_poly.pdbx_seq_one_letter_code
_entity_poly.pdbx_strand_id
1 'polypeptide(L)'
;PLFVVLLVIETTDIIFAVDSIPAILAVTQDPFIVYTSNVFAILGLRALYFALAGIIRLFHYLHYGLSAILVFVGIKMLITDLYKVPVGISLTIVSALLLASVAASLIWPAKKEKGLADLPQSADK
;
A
#
# COMPACT_ATOMS: atom_id res chain seq x y z
N PRO A 1 5.60 22.08 -7.65
CA PRO A 1 5.81 20.76 -6.99
C PRO A 1 4.55 20.18 -6.33
N LEU A 2 3.81 20.95 -5.51
CA LEU A 2 2.63 20.44 -4.78
C LEU A 2 1.45 20.05 -5.67
N PHE A 3 1.23 20.77 -6.78
CA PHE A 3 0.19 20.43 -7.77
C PHE A 3 0.43 19.08 -8.46
N VAL A 4 1.69 18.78 -8.82
CA VAL A 4 2.06 17.49 -9.45
C VAL A 4 1.87 16.34 -8.48
N VAL A 5 2.24 16.53 -7.21
CA VAL A 5 2.01 15.53 -6.14
C VAL A 5 0.52 15.28 -5.96
N LEU A 6 -0.30 16.33 -5.90
CA LEU A 6 -1.76 16.21 -5.79
C LEU A 6 -2.32 15.40 -6.97
N LEU A 7 -1.91 15.72 -8.19
CA LEU A 7 -2.34 15.04 -9.41
C LEU A 7 -1.96 13.55 -9.41
N VAL A 8 -0.74 13.21 -9.00
CA VAL A 8 -0.28 11.80 -8.91
C VAL A 8 -1.08 11.02 -7.88
N ILE A 9 -1.36 11.62 -6.73
CA ILE A 9 -2.10 10.98 -5.63
C ILE A 9 -3.56 10.76 -6.02
N GLU A 10 -4.22 11.77 -6.60
CA GLU A 10 -5.60 11.66 -7.07
C GLU A 10 -5.73 10.63 -8.20
N THR A 11 -4.77 10.60 -9.13
CA THR A 11 -4.72 9.58 -10.19
C THR A 11 -4.49 8.18 -9.62
N THR A 12 -3.62 8.04 -8.63
CA THR A 12 -3.34 6.76 -7.96
C THR A 12 -4.57 6.25 -7.21
N ASP A 13 -5.34 7.11 -6.56
CA ASP A 13 -6.55 6.73 -5.85
C ASP A 13 -7.66 6.28 -6.81
N ILE A 14 -7.84 6.97 -7.94
CA ILE A 14 -8.75 6.52 -9.01
C ILE A 14 -8.36 5.13 -9.50
N ILE A 15 -7.06 4.86 -9.68
CA ILE A 15 -6.58 3.52 -10.07
C ILE A 15 -6.89 2.48 -8.97
N PHE A 16 -6.71 2.83 -7.70
CA PHE A 16 -7.08 1.95 -6.58
C PHE A 16 -8.60 1.74 -6.47
N ALA A 17 -9.40 2.74 -6.80
CA ALA A 17 -10.86 2.64 -6.83
C ALA A 17 -11.34 1.65 -7.91
N VAL A 18 -10.68 1.61 -9.07
CA VAL A 18 -11.06 0.70 -10.18
C VAL A 18 -10.87 -0.77 -9.79
N ASP A 19 -9.86 -1.10 -9.00
CA ASP A 19 -9.64 -2.47 -8.50
C ASP A 19 -10.51 -2.79 -7.26
N SER A 20 -10.72 -1.80 -6.38
CA SER A 20 -11.52 -2.00 -5.17
C SER A 20 -13.03 -2.11 -5.44
N ILE A 21 -13.54 -1.56 -6.54
CA ILE A 21 -14.97 -1.65 -6.91
C ILE A 21 -15.39 -3.10 -7.21
N PRO A 22 -14.74 -3.88 -8.10
CA PRO A 22 -15.05 -5.30 -8.30
C PRO A 22 -14.99 -6.12 -7.00
N ALA A 23 -14.01 -5.82 -6.14
CA ALA A 23 -13.85 -6.49 -4.86
C ALA A 23 -15.00 -6.20 -3.88
N ILE A 24 -15.44 -4.95 -3.79
CA ILE A 24 -16.54 -4.53 -2.91
C ILE A 24 -17.88 -5.06 -3.44
N LEU A 25 -18.12 -4.99 -4.76
CA LEU A 25 -19.34 -5.51 -5.37
C LEU A 25 -19.51 -7.03 -5.20
N ALA A 26 -18.40 -7.75 -5.01
CA ALA A 26 -18.43 -9.17 -4.65
C ALA A 26 -18.87 -9.45 -3.20
N VAL A 27 -18.82 -8.44 -2.31
CA VAL A 27 -19.17 -8.55 -0.87
C VAL A 27 -20.48 -7.85 -0.54
N THR A 28 -20.71 -6.67 -1.12
CA THR A 28 -21.88 -5.83 -0.89
C THR A 28 -22.37 -5.23 -2.21
N GLN A 29 -23.68 -5.19 -2.40
CA GLN A 29 -24.33 -4.65 -3.60
C GLN A 29 -24.89 -3.24 -3.36
N ASP A 30 -24.62 -2.63 -2.20
CA ASP A 30 -25.08 -1.27 -1.88
C ASP A 30 -24.14 -0.22 -2.50
N PRO A 31 -24.60 0.53 -3.53
CA PRO A 31 -23.78 1.53 -4.20
C PRO A 31 -23.40 2.68 -3.27
N PHE A 32 -24.23 3.00 -2.26
CA PHE A 32 -23.95 4.07 -1.31
C PHE A 32 -22.67 3.78 -0.51
N ILE A 33 -22.46 2.53 -0.08
CA ILE A 33 -21.25 2.11 0.63
C ILE A 33 -20.01 2.22 -0.28
N VAL A 34 -20.15 1.85 -1.55
CA VAL A 34 -19.06 1.91 -2.54
C VAL A 34 -18.65 3.37 -2.80
N TYR A 35 -19.61 4.25 -3.07
CA TYR A 35 -19.34 5.66 -3.37
C TYR A 35 -18.80 6.42 -2.16
N THR A 36 -19.41 6.23 -0.98
CA THR A 36 -18.98 6.93 0.24
C THR A 36 -17.57 6.50 0.69
N SER A 37 -17.22 5.22 0.55
CA SER A 37 -15.88 4.70 0.87
C SER A 37 -14.79 5.31 -0.02
N ASN A 38 -15.02 5.42 -1.33
CA ASN A 38 -14.04 6.03 -2.25
C ASN A 38 -13.93 7.54 -2.06
N VAL A 39 -15.05 8.25 -1.84
CA VAL A 39 -15.00 9.68 -1.50
C VAL A 39 -14.20 9.89 -0.21
N PHE A 40 -14.38 9.05 0.80
CA PHE A 40 -13.61 9.14 2.04
C PHE A 40 -12.12 8.84 1.84
N ALA A 41 -11.77 7.86 1.00
CA ALA A 41 -10.39 7.57 0.63
C ALA A 41 -9.72 8.82 0.04
N ILE A 42 -10.34 9.44 -0.97
CA ILE A 42 -9.84 10.66 -1.63
C ILE A 42 -9.69 11.83 -0.64
N LEU A 43 -10.69 12.06 0.22
CA LEU A 43 -10.68 13.17 1.17
C LEU A 43 -9.56 13.04 2.23
N GLY A 44 -9.16 11.81 2.58
CA GLY A 44 -8.09 11.53 3.55
C GLY A 44 -6.66 11.67 3.01
N LEU A 45 -6.47 11.61 1.68
CA LEU A 45 -5.14 11.54 1.05
C LEU A 45 -4.26 12.75 1.35
N ARG A 46 -4.84 13.95 1.45
CA ARG A 46 -4.07 15.17 1.75
C ARG A 46 -3.40 15.09 3.13
N ALA A 47 -4.13 14.62 4.14
CA ALA A 47 -3.60 14.46 5.49
C ALA A 47 -2.61 13.29 5.57
N LEU A 48 -2.92 12.19 4.89
CA LEU A 48 -2.08 10.99 4.88
C LEU A 48 -0.74 11.23 4.15
N TYR A 49 -0.72 12.01 3.07
CA TYR A 49 0.52 12.36 2.38
C TYR A 49 1.50 13.10 3.28
N PHE A 50 1.01 14.07 4.05
CA PHE A 50 1.87 14.82 4.99
C PHE A 50 2.42 13.91 6.10
N ALA A 51 1.58 13.00 6.63
CA ALA A 51 2.04 11.99 7.58
C ALA A 51 3.08 11.03 6.95
N LEU A 52 2.81 10.52 5.75
CA LEU A 52 3.66 9.56 5.05
C LEU A 52 5.02 10.15 4.70
N ALA A 53 5.09 11.42 4.30
CA ALA A 53 6.37 12.11 4.03
C ALA A 53 7.35 12.05 5.22
N GLY A 54 6.85 11.99 6.46
CA GLY A 54 7.67 11.82 7.66
C GLY A 54 8.05 10.37 7.96
N ILE A 55 7.20 9.40 7.57
CA ILE A 55 7.30 8.00 8.01
C ILE A 55 7.82 7.07 6.89
N ILE A 56 7.93 7.56 5.65
CA ILE A 56 8.35 6.75 4.48
C ILE A 56 9.72 6.08 4.66
N ARG A 57 10.60 6.67 5.47
CA ARG A 57 11.91 6.10 5.83
C ARG A 57 11.81 4.81 6.67
N LEU A 58 10.66 4.59 7.31
CA LEU A 58 10.39 3.43 8.17
C LEU A 58 9.78 2.26 7.40
N PHE A 59 9.19 2.50 6.23
CA PHE A 59 8.43 1.50 5.46
C PHE A 59 9.25 0.77 4.39
N HIS A 60 10.52 0.46 4.68
CA HIS A 60 11.40 -0.21 3.70
C HIS A 60 10.92 -1.63 3.36
N TYR A 61 10.38 -2.41 4.30
CA TYR A 61 9.91 -3.77 4.00
C TYR A 61 8.46 -3.84 3.49
N LEU A 62 7.74 -2.71 3.51
CA LEU A 62 6.31 -2.67 3.17
C LEU A 62 6.06 -3.06 1.71
N HIS A 63 6.94 -2.66 0.78
CA HIS A 63 6.77 -2.99 -0.64
C HIS A 63 6.90 -4.48 -0.92
N TYR A 64 7.74 -5.22 -0.18
CA TYR A 64 7.84 -6.68 -0.28
C TYR A 64 6.57 -7.37 0.22
N GLY A 65 6.05 -6.93 1.38
CA GLY A 65 4.78 -7.46 1.89
C GLY A 65 3.59 -7.15 0.98
N LEU A 66 3.56 -5.93 0.42
CA LEU A 66 2.53 -5.52 -0.54
C LEU A 66 2.60 -6.38 -1.82
N SER A 67 3.81 -6.66 -2.33
CA SER A 67 4.00 -7.54 -3.50
C SER A 67 3.44 -8.94 -3.27
N ALA A 68 3.70 -9.54 -2.09
CA ALA A 68 3.17 -10.84 -1.72
C ALA A 68 1.63 -10.83 -1.62
N ILE A 69 1.05 -9.76 -1.08
CA ILE A 69 -0.40 -9.56 -1.01
C ILE A 69 -1.00 -9.46 -2.43
N LEU A 70 -0.40 -8.66 -3.33
CA LEU A 70 -0.90 -8.51 -4.70
C LEU A 70 -0.89 -9.84 -5.47
N VAL A 71 0.17 -10.64 -5.33
CA VAL A 71 0.24 -11.97 -5.97
C VAL A 71 -0.85 -12.88 -5.41
N PHE A 72 -1.04 -12.92 -4.09
CA PHE A 72 -2.07 -13.73 -3.45
C PHE A 72 -3.49 -13.30 -3.87
N VAL A 73 -3.78 -12.00 -3.82
CA VAL A 73 -5.09 -11.44 -4.20
C VAL A 73 -5.36 -11.61 -5.69
N GLY A 74 -4.35 -11.38 -6.55
CA GLY A 74 -4.47 -11.56 -7.99
C GLY A 74 -4.78 -13.01 -8.38
N ILE A 75 -4.07 -13.98 -7.78
CA ILE A 75 -4.37 -15.41 -7.98
C ILE A 75 -5.78 -15.74 -7.50
N LYS A 76 -6.18 -15.23 -6.33
CA LYS A 76 -7.51 -15.47 -5.78
C LYS A 76 -8.61 -14.85 -6.66
N MET A 77 -8.42 -13.65 -7.19
CA MET A 77 -9.37 -13.02 -8.11
C MET A 77 -9.55 -13.82 -9.40
N LEU A 78 -8.48 -14.43 -9.92
CA LEU A 78 -8.54 -15.29 -11.11
C LEU A 78 -9.35 -16.59 -10.86
N ILE A 79 -9.41 -17.06 -9.60
CA ILE A 79 -10.07 -18.32 -9.20
C ILE A 79 -11.51 -18.10 -8.71
N THR A 80 -11.87 -16.86 -8.36
CA THR A 80 -13.19 -16.47 -7.84
C THR A 80 -14.37 -16.93 -8.71
N ASP A 81 -14.21 -16.96 -10.04
CA ASP A 81 -15.27 -17.37 -10.98
C ASP A 81 -15.56 -18.88 -10.97
N LEU A 82 -14.60 -19.71 -10.53
CA LEU A 82 -14.73 -21.18 -10.49
C LEU A 82 -15.06 -21.71 -9.09
N TYR A 83 -14.61 -21.01 -8.04
CA TYR A 83 -14.84 -21.38 -6.63
C TYR A 83 -15.04 -20.14 -5.77
N LYS A 84 -16.21 -20.02 -5.12
CA LYS A 84 -16.50 -18.94 -4.16
C LYS A 84 -15.72 -19.16 -2.87
N VAL A 85 -14.45 -18.74 -2.86
CA VAL A 85 -13.65 -18.69 -1.63
C VAL A 85 -14.29 -17.66 -0.69
N PRO A 86 -14.62 -18.03 0.55
CA PRO A 86 -15.19 -17.09 1.52
C PRO A 86 -14.27 -15.89 1.69
N VAL A 87 -14.81 -14.70 1.46
CA VAL A 87 -14.04 -13.44 1.55
C VAL A 87 -13.43 -13.27 2.93
N GLY A 88 -14.09 -13.77 3.99
CA GLY A 88 -13.57 -13.75 5.36
C GLY A 88 -12.20 -14.41 5.52
N ILE A 89 -11.95 -15.56 4.87
CA ILE A 89 -10.66 -16.27 4.97
C ILE A 89 -9.56 -15.48 4.26
N SER A 90 -9.88 -14.96 3.07
CA SER A 90 -8.93 -14.11 2.32
C SER A 90 -8.58 -12.85 3.11
N LEU A 91 -9.56 -12.24 3.76
CA LEU A 91 -9.36 -11.06 4.57
C LEU A 91 -8.42 -11.37 5.74
N THR A 92 -8.63 -12.47 6.47
CA THR A 92 -7.72 -12.87 7.55
C THR A 92 -6.29 -13.07 7.07
N ILE A 93 -6.08 -13.73 5.93
CA ILE A 93 -4.74 -13.96 5.37
C ILE A 93 -4.07 -12.65 4.97
N VAL A 94 -4.79 -11.77 4.25
CA VAL A 94 -4.27 -10.46 3.83
C VAL A 94 -3.98 -9.58 5.05
N SER A 95 -4.88 -9.52 6.03
CA SER A 95 -4.68 -8.78 7.27
C SER A 95 -3.47 -9.30 8.06
N ALA A 96 -3.29 -10.63 8.15
CA ALA A 96 -2.14 -11.22 8.82
C ALA A 96 -0.83 -10.89 8.11
N LEU A 97 -0.78 -11.00 6.78
CA LEU A 97 0.38 -10.62 5.97
C LEU A 97 0.71 -9.13 6.10
N LEU A 98 -0.30 -8.27 6.08
CA LEU A 98 -0.12 -6.82 6.18
C LEU A 98 0.37 -6.43 7.58
N LEU A 99 -0.22 -6.98 8.64
CA LEU A 99 0.23 -6.78 10.01
C LEU A 99 1.64 -7.32 10.23
N ALA A 100 1.97 -8.49 9.70
CA ALA A 100 3.31 -9.06 9.78
C ALA A 100 4.34 -8.18 9.04
N SER A 101 4.00 -7.66 7.86
CA SER A 101 4.85 -6.75 7.09
C SER A 101 5.08 -5.43 7.82
N VAL A 102 4.02 -4.84 8.37
CA VAL A 102 4.11 -3.59 9.16
C VAL A 102 4.94 -3.82 10.42
N ALA A 103 4.69 -4.91 11.15
CA ALA A 103 5.46 -5.26 12.35
C ALA A 103 6.93 -5.50 12.01
N ALA A 104 7.24 -6.24 10.94
CA ALA A 104 8.60 -6.44 10.48
C ALA A 104 9.27 -5.12 10.11
N SER A 105 8.55 -4.20 9.45
CA SER A 105 9.06 -2.88 9.09
C SER A 105 9.30 -1.97 10.30
N LEU A 106 8.53 -2.12 11.38
CA LEU A 106 8.71 -1.36 12.62
C LEU A 106 9.80 -1.93 13.53
N ILE A 107 9.95 -3.25 13.59
CA ILE A 107 10.91 -3.97 14.45
C ILE A 107 12.31 -3.97 13.83
N TRP A 108 12.41 -4.07 12.50
CA TRP A 108 13.66 -3.94 11.74
C TRP A 108 13.61 -2.73 10.79
N PRO A 109 13.66 -1.50 11.32
CA PRO A 109 13.88 -0.34 10.49
C PRO A 109 15.26 -0.46 9.85
N ALA A 110 15.31 -0.36 8.51
CA ALA A 110 16.55 -0.50 7.75
C ALA A 110 17.66 0.32 8.40
N LYS A 111 18.72 -0.39 8.83
CA LYS A 111 19.95 0.21 9.33
C LYS A 111 20.37 1.27 8.31
N LYS A 112 20.49 2.52 8.77
CA LYS A 112 21.10 3.64 8.02
C LYS A 112 22.14 3.08 7.06
N GLU A 113 21.95 3.30 5.76
CA GLU A 113 23.07 3.25 4.82
C GLU A 113 24.12 4.26 5.32
N LYS A 114 25.04 3.77 6.15
CA LYS A 114 26.36 4.35 6.32
C LYS A 114 27.17 3.83 5.16
N GLY A 115 27.42 4.66 4.16
CA GLY A 115 28.22 4.20 3.03
C GLY A 115 28.49 5.19 1.90
N LEU A 116 28.50 6.50 2.15
CA LEU A 116 29.15 7.43 1.22
C LEU A 116 29.62 8.73 1.91
N ALA A 117 30.33 8.60 3.03
CA ALA A 117 30.94 9.73 3.73
C ALA A 117 32.41 9.50 4.14
N ASP A 118 33.08 8.51 3.55
CA ASP A 118 34.51 8.27 3.74
C ASP A 118 35.22 8.21 2.37
N LEU A 119 35.11 9.28 1.58
CA LEU A 119 36.20 9.58 0.64
C LEU A 119 37.26 10.34 1.45
N PRO A 120 38.43 9.75 1.73
CA PRO A 120 39.53 10.50 2.33
C PRO A 120 39.92 11.65 1.38
N GLN A 121 39.52 12.88 1.74
CA GLN A 121 40.22 14.08 1.33
C GLN A 121 41.59 14.06 2.03
N SER A 122 42.55 13.34 1.46
CA SER A 122 43.99 13.59 1.57
C SER A 122 44.75 12.43 0.95
N ALA A 123 45.26 12.64 -0.26
CA ALA A 123 46.60 12.25 -0.72
C ALA A 123 46.64 12.25 -2.25
N ASP A 124 46.72 13.43 -2.84
CA ASP A 124 47.73 13.59 -3.87
C ASP A 124 48.35 14.97 -3.73
N LYS A 125 49.66 14.97 -3.64
CA LYS A 125 50.53 16.07 -3.27
C LYS A 125 51.26 16.50 -4.53
#